data_AF-A0A7Y3LPD1-F1
#
_entry.id   AF-A0A7Y3LPD1-F1
#
_cell.length_a   1.000
_cell.length_b   1.000
_cell.length_c   1.000
_cell.angle_alpha   90.00
_cell.angle_beta   90.00
_cell.angle_gamma   90.00
#
_symmetry.space_group_name_H-M   'P 1'
#
loop_
_entity.id
_entity.type
_entity.pdbx_description
1 polymer ?
#
loop_
_entity_poly.entity_id
_entity_poly.type
_entity_poly.pdbx_seq_one_letter_code
_entity_poly.pdbx_strand_id
1 'polypeptide(L)'
;MSVSMRDVRKVLDPEEPDYAAAARLGTDSLPHLRRLVAGDDPLLAAKAAYAAGQLAGDTGQDVVTTAARSEDPTLRVAAASAAASLPPESAAAVLSDLVADDDPGVRKVALAAVPADPPTELADRIQQASLAAQAVPAEPVPNGEQPLGTMPGERADSGLMPGEGATTGLMPGEGPGADRRMGDSGIEPKPGKMPGEE
;
A
#
# COMPACT_ATOMS: atom_id res chain seq x y z
N MET A 1 36.68 -4.73 -13.18
CA MET A 1 36.99 -5.04 -11.76
C MET A 1 35.82 -5.85 -11.25
N SER A 2 36.03 -7.05 -10.74
CA SER A 2 34.91 -7.90 -10.28
C SER A 2 34.29 -7.34 -9.00
N VAL A 3 33.00 -7.03 -9.02
CA VAL A 3 32.23 -6.64 -7.84
C VAL A 3 32.09 -7.83 -6.89
N SER A 4 32.34 -7.61 -5.59
CA SER A 4 32.14 -8.63 -4.56
C SER A 4 30.80 -8.47 -3.84
N MET A 5 30.33 -9.54 -3.18
CA MET A 5 29.15 -9.47 -2.30
C MET A 5 29.32 -8.40 -1.21
N ARG A 6 30.55 -8.19 -0.72
CA ARG A 6 30.85 -7.16 0.28
C ARG A 6 30.59 -5.75 -0.27
N ASP A 7 30.92 -5.51 -1.53
CA ASP A 7 30.70 -4.20 -2.17
C ASP A 7 29.21 -3.91 -2.35
N VAL A 8 28.44 -4.93 -2.75
CA VAL A 8 26.97 -4.84 -2.86
C VAL A 8 26.33 -4.60 -1.49
N ARG A 9 26.72 -5.38 -0.47
CA ARG A 9 26.20 -5.20 0.89
C ARG A 9 26.57 -3.84 1.47
N LYS A 10 27.76 -3.32 1.18
CA LYS A 10 28.17 -1.99 1.66
C LYS A 10 27.21 -0.87 1.23
N VAL A 11 26.61 -0.98 0.05
CA VAL A 11 25.66 0.04 -0.47
C VAL A 11 24.20 -0.25 -0.11
N LEU A 12 23.85 -1.49 0.24
CA LEU A 12 22.47 -1.90 0.55
C LEU A 12 22.18 -2.08 2.05
N ASP A 13 23.15 -2.53 2.85
CA ASP A 13 22.98 -2.76 4.28
C ASP A 13 22.63 -1.48 5.08
N PRO A 14 23.10 -0.26 4.74
CA PRO A 14 22.69 0.95 5.46
C PRO A 14 21.17 1.13 5.51
N GLU A 15 20.68 1.79 6.57
CA GLU A 15 19.26 2.09 6.74
C GLU A 15 18.69 2.84 5.53
N GLU A 16 19.47 3.79 5.01
CA GLU A 16 19.26 4.48 3.73
C GLU A 16 20.25 3.96 2.68
N PRO A 17 19.83 3.05 1.77
CA PRO A 17 20.72 2.52 0.74
C PRO A 17 21.11 3.56 -0.30
N ASP A 18 22.37 3.50 -0.77
CA ASP A 18 22.82 4.31 -1.91
C ASP A 18 22.56 3.56 -3.22
N TYR A 19 21.34 3.68 -3.74
CA TYR A 19 20.94 3.03 -4.99
C TYR A 19 21.67 3.57 -6.21
N ALA A 20 22.14 4.81 -6.17
CA ALA A 20 22.96 5.37 -7.24
C ALA A 20 24.35 4.71 -7.26
N ALA A 21 24.95 4.45 -6.10
CA ALA A 21 26.17 3.67 -6.00
C ALA A 21 25.93 2.19 -6.38
N ALA A 22 24.81 1.60 -5.97
CA ALA A 22 24.44 0.24 -6.36
C ALA A 22 24.34 0.11 -7.89
N ALA A 23 23.69 1.06 -8.57
CA ALA A 23 23.60 1.08 -10.03
C ALA A 23 24.97 1.17 -10.71
N ARG A 24 25.91 1.93 -10.12
CA ARG A 24 27.29 2.07 -10.64
C ARG A 24 28.13 0.79 -10.48
N LEU A 25 27.73 -0.15 -9.62
CA LEU A 25 28.35 -1.49 -9.60
C LEU A 25 28.07 -2.27 -10.89
N GLY A 26 27.01 -1.90 -11.62
CA GLY A 26 26.69 -2.43 -12.93
C GLY A 26 26.33 -3.92 -12.92
N THR A 27 26.42 -4.55 -14.09
CA THR A 27 26.02 -5.95 -14.31
C THR A 27 26.80 -6.95 -13.47
N ASP A 28 28.02 -6.61 -13.06
CA ASP A 28 28.86 -7.45 -12.19
C ASP A 28 28.22 -7.67 -10.80
N SER A 29 27.27 -6.81 -10.41
CA SER A 29 26.51 -6.98 -9.17
C SER A 29 25.37 -8.01 -9.27
N LEU A 30 24.89 -8.36 -10.48
CA LEU A 30 23.70 -9.19 -10.67
C LEU A 30 23.74 -10.55 -9.98
N PRO A 31 24.84 -11.33 -10.00
CA PRO A 31 24.89 -12.61 -9.29
C PRO A 31 24.67 -12.44 -7.78
N HIS A 32 25.14 -11.32 -7.21
CA HIS A 32 24.98 -11.01 -5.80
C HIS A 32 23.55 -10.55 -5.50
N LEU A 33 22.97 -9.68 -6.34
CA LEU A 33 21.58 -9.23 -6.19
C LEU A 33 20.60 -10.42 -6.27
N ARG A 34 20.80 -11.34 -7.23
CA ARG A 34 20.03 -12.60 -7.32
C ARG A 34 20.10 -13.40 -6.03
N ARG A 35 21.30 -13.53 -5.46
CA ARG A 35 21.50 -14.26 -4.20
C ARG A 35 20.83 -13.57 -3.01
N LEU A 36 20.80 -12.25 -2.97
CA LEU A 36 20.14 -11.49 -1.91
C LEU A 36 18.61 -11.59 -2.02
N VAL A 37 18.05 -11.51 -3.22
CA VAL A 37 16.60 -11.68 -3.46
C VAL A 37 16.12 -13.07 -3.06
N ALA A 38 16.94 -14.11 -3.27
CA ALA A 38 16.62 -15.49 -2.87
C ALA A 38 17.01 -15.81 -1.41
N GLY A 39 17.47 -14.84 -0.63
CA GLY A 39 17.91 -15.03 0.75
C GLY A 39 16.77 -14.91 1.77
N ASP A 40 17.10 -15.19 3.03
CA ASP A 40 16.13 -15.23 4.14
C ASP A 40 15.91 -13.87 4.83
N ASP A 41 16.45 -12.77 4.28
CA ASP A 41 16.28 -11.42 4.81
C ASP A 41 15.37 -10.61 3.88
N PRO A 42 14.06 -10.52 4.19
CA PRO A 42 13.08 -9.81 3.37
C PRO A 42 13.44 -8.36 3.07
N LEU A 43 14.01 -7.65 4.04
CA LEU A 43 14.35 -6.24 3.87
C LEU A 43 15.52 -6.10 2.91
N LEU A 44 16.56 -6.91 3.07
CA LEU A 44 17.70 -6.90 2.17
C LEU A 44 17.33 -7.42 0.77
N ALA A 45 16.44 -8.41 0.68
CA ALA A 45 15.90 -8.90 -0.58
C ALA A 45 15.14 -7.79 -1.32
N ALA A 46 14.29 -7.03 -0.62
CA ALA A 46 13.54 -5.91 -1.19
C ALA A 46 14.49 -4.81 -1.73
N LYS A 47 15.51 -4.44 -0.96
CA LYS A 47 16.55 -3.50 -1.39
C LYS A 47 17.30 -3.99 -2.62
N ALA A 48 17.63 -5.29 -2.67
CA ALA A 48 18.32 -5.89 -3.81
C ALA A 48 17.44 -5.92 -5.08
N ALA A 49 16.15 -6.23 -4.94
CA ALA A 49 15.19 -6.19 -6.04
C ALA A 49 15.05 -4.77 -6.60
N TYR A 50 14.92 -3.77 -5.73
CA TYR A 50 14.87 -2.37 -6.15
C TYR A 50 16.16 -1.94 -6.85
N ALA A 51 17.32 -2.25 -6.26
CA ALA A 51 18.62 -1.93 -6.86
C ALA A 51 18.81 -2.56 -8.26
N ALA A 52 18.27 -3.76 -8.49
CA ALA A 52 18.32 -4.41 -9.80
C ALA A 52 17.54 -3.63 -10.87
N GLY A 53 16.37 -3.06 -10.53
CA GLY A 53 15.60 -2.21 -11.45
C GLY A 53 16.31 -0.91 -11.81
N GLN A 54 17.26 -0.46 -10.99
CA GLN A 54 18.06 0.75 -11.23
C GLN A 54 19.28 0.50 -12.13
N LEU A 55 19.57 -0.75 -12.50
CA LEU A 55 20.66 -1.07 -13.42
C LEU A 55 20.29 -0.63 -14.84
N ALA A 56 21.30 -0.18 -15.60
CA ALA A 56 21.06 0.29 -16.96
C ALA A 56 20.62 -0.87 -17.89
N GLY A 57 19.65 -0.58 -18.74
CA GLY A 57 19.09 -1.51 -19.72
C GLY A 57 18.27 -2.65 -19.10
N ASP A 58 18.04 -3.72 -19.85
CA ASP A 58 17.24 -4.88 -19.42
C ASP A 58 17.96 -5.82 -18.43
N THR A 59 19.14 -5.43 -17.95
CA THR A 59 20.03 -6.36 -17.25
C THR A 59 19.52 -6.80 -15.87
N GLY A 60 18.69 -5.97 -15.23
CA GLY A 60 18.05 -6.27 -13.94
C GLY A 60 16.71 -7.01 -14.02
N GLN A 61 16.13 -7.17 -15.22
CA GLN A 61 14.76 -7.66 -15.40
C GLN A 61 14.52 -9.03 -14.74
N ASP A 62 15.44 -9.98 -14.90
CA ASP A 62 15.30 -11.33 -14.30
C ASP A 62 15.17 -11.27 -12.79
N VAL A 63 15.91 -10.38 -12.15
CA VAL A 63 15.94 -10.24 -10.69
C VAL A 63 14.63 -9.64 -10.21
N VAL A 64 14.15 -8.60 -10.89
CA VAL A 64 12.85 -7.97 -10.60
C VAL A 64 11.70 -8.95 -10.84
N THR A 65 11.75 -9.73 -11.92
CA THR A 65 10.75 -10.77 -12.24
C THR A 65 10.74 -11.87 -11.18
N THR A 66 11.91 -12.26 -10.66
CA THR A 66 12.01 -13.23 -9.57
C THR A 66 11.37 -12.67 -8.30
N ALA A 67 11.66 -11.41 -7.95
CA ALA A 67 11.08 -10.74 -6.79
C ALA A 67 9.55 -10.59 -6.91
N ALA A 68 9.02 -10.33 -8.11
CA ALA A 68 7.59 -10.23 -8.38
C ALA A 68 6.83 -11.54 -8.14
N ARG A 69 7.52 -12.69 -8.17
CA ARG A 69 6.96 -14.03 -7.92
C ARG A 69 7.17 -14.53 -6.49
N SER A 70 7.70 -13.69 -5.62
CA SER A 70 7.93 -14.05 -4.22
C SER A 70 6.60 -14.31 -3.50
N GLU A 71 6.61 -15.21 -2.53
CA GLU A 71 5.49 -15.38 -1.59
C GLU A 71 5.36 -14.17 -0.64
N ASP A 72 6.46 -13.44 -0.41
CA ASP A 72 6.49 -12.26 0.44
C ASP A 72 5.93 -11.02 -0.30
N PRO A 73 4.80 -10.44 0.15
CA PRO A 73 4.22 -9.24 -0.45
C PRO A 73 5.16 -8.03 -0.40
N THR A 74 6.04 -7.93 0.60
CA THR A 74 7.06 -6.86 0.71
C THR A 74 8.01 -6.89 -0.49
N LEU A 75 8.43 -8.10 -0.89
CA LEU A 75 9.32 -8.29 -2.01
C LEU A 75 8.61 -8.04 -3.35
N ARG A 76 7.32 -8.39 -3.45
CA ARG A 76 6.48 -8.06 -4.62
C ARG A 76 6.23 -6.55 -4.75
N VAL A 77 6.05 -5.83 -3.63
CA VAL A 77 5.99 -4.36 -3.61
C VAL A 77 7.30 -3.76 -4.14
N ALA A 78 8.45 -4.28 -3.69
CA ALA A 78 9.75 -3.82 -4.18
C ALA A 78 9.90 -4.07 -5.68
N ALA A 79 9.44 -5.22 -6.17
CA ALA A 79 9.44 -5.55 -7.59
C ALA A 79 8.56 -4.60 -8.42
N ALA A 80 7.35 -4.29 -7.94
CA ALA A 80 6.46 -3.31 -8.57
C ALA A 80 7.13 -1.93 -8.66
N SER A 81 7.77 -1.49 -7.57
CA SER A 81 8.49 -0.21 -7.56
C SER A 81 9.71 -0.21 -8.48
N ALA A 82 10.42 -1.34 -8.59
CA ALA A 82 11.58 -1.50 -9.46
C ALA A 82 11.19 -1.52 -10.94
N ALA A 83 10.01 -2.05 -11.27
CA ALA A 83 9.51 -2.14 -12.64
C ALA A 83 9.37 -0.77 -13.31
N ALA A 84 9.10 0.30 -12.55
CA ALA A 84 9.03 1.67 -13.07
C ALA A 84 10.36 2.16 -13.70
N SER A 85 11.48 1.53 -13.34
CA SER A 85 12.81 1.85 -13.86
C SER A 85 13.28 0.90 -14.97
N LEU A 86 12.51 -0.16 -15.27
CA LEU A 86 12.81 -1.09 -16.35
C LEU A 86 12.37 -0.52 -17.71
N PRO A 87 12.92 -1.04 -18.82
CA PRO A 87 12.39 -0.74 -20.15
C PRO A 87 10.91 -1.13 -20.29
N PRO A 88 10.13 -0.44 -21.15
CA PRO A 88 8.67 -0.53 -21.18
C PRO A 88 8.11 -1.95 -21.30
N GLU A 89 8.72 -2.78 -22.15
CA GLU A 89 8.31 -4.18 -22.38
C GLU A 89 8.53 -5.03 -21.12
N SER A 90 9.69 -4.87 -20.49
CA SER A 90 10.09 -5.54 -19.26
C SER A 90 9.22 -5.10 -18.07
N ALA A 91 8.93 -3.80 -17.97
CA ALA A 91 8.04 -3.22 -16.98
C ALA A 91 6.61 -3.78 -17.14
N ALA A 92 6.09 -3.81 -18.37
CA ALA A 92 4.74 -4.32 -18.64
C ALA A 92 4.60 -5.80 -18.28
N ALA A 93 5.63 -6.62 -18.57
CA ALA A 93 5.64 -8.03 -18.21
C ALA A 93 5.56 -8.23 -16.68
N VAL A 94 6.31 -7.44 -15.90
CA VAL A 94 6.28 -7.51 -14.43
C VAL A 94 4.96 -6.99 -13.87
N LEU A 95 4.48 -5.85 -14.35
CA LEU A 95 3.29 -5.18 -13.81
C LEU A 95 1.99 -5.91 -14.14
N SER A 96 1.91 -6.66 -15.23
CA SER A 96 0.69 -7.37 -15.66
C SER A 96 0.15 -8.35 -14.61
N ASP A 97 1.04 -8.98 -13.85
CA ASP A 97 0.65 -9.86 -12.74
C ASP A 97 0.35 -9.03 -11.48
N LEU A 98 1.21 -8.06 -11.16
CA LEU A 98 1.15 -7.31 -9.90
C LEU A 98 -0.05 -6.35 -9.79
N VAL A 99 -0.60 -5.85 -10.90
CA VAL A 99 -1.84 -5.03 -10.86
C VAL A 99 -3.06 -5.83 -10.42
N ALA A 100 -3.00 -7.16 -10.53
CA ALA A 100 -4.02 -8.10 -10.10
C ALA A 100 -3.59 -8.94 -8.89
N ASP A 101 -2.53 -8.54 -8.18
CA ASP A 101 -2.01 -9.27 -7.01
C ASP A 101 -3.07 -9.43 -5.91
N ASP A 102 -3.00 -10.49 -5.13
CA ASP A 102 -3.91 -10.72 -4.01
C ASP A 102 -3.71 -9.66 -2.91
N ASP A 103 -2.49 -9.17 -2.71
CA ASP A 103 -2.16 -8.16 -1.72
C ASP A 103 -2.54 -6.73 -2.19
N PRO A 104 -3.41 -6.00 -1.46
CA PRO A 104 -3.81 -4.64 -1.84
C PRO A 104 -2.64 -3.63 -1.88
N GLY A 105 -1.61 -3.82 -1.05
CA GLY A 105 -0.42 -2.99 -1.03
C GLY A 105 0.40 -3.15 -2.30
N VAL A 106 0.58 -4.39 -2.76
CA VAL A 106 1.22 -4.70 -4.05
C VAL A 106 0.45 -4.07 -5.19
N ARG A 107 -0.88 -4.27 -5.27
CA ARG A 107 -1.71 -3.66 -6.33
C ARG A 107 -1.58 -2.16 -6.39
N LYS A 108 -1.60 -1.48 -5.23
CA LYS A 108 -1.46 -0.02 -5.13
C LYS A 108 -0.14 0.45 -5.72
N VAL A 109 0.97 -0.18 -5.37
CA VAL A 109 2.30 0.20 -5.86
C VAL A 109 2.45 -0.15 -7.34
N ALA A 110 1.96 -1.30 -7.77
CA ALA A 110 1.96 -1.70 -9.17
C ALA A 110 1.22 -0.68 -10.05
N LEU A 111 0.00 -0.27 -9.66
CA LEU A 111 -0.77 0.75 -10.37
C LEU A 111 -0.05 2.11 -10.41
N ALA A 112 0.66 2.49 -9.33
CA ALA A 112 1.44 3.72 -9.29
C ALA A 112 2.70 3.67 -10.18
N ALA A 113 3.20 2.48 -10.48
CA ALA A 113 4.35 2.24 -11.36
C ALA A 113 3.97 2.13 -12.84
N VAL A 114 2.68 2.05 -13.18
CA VAL A 114 2.20 2.02 -14.57
C VAL A 114 2.55 3.35 -15.24
N PRO A 115 3.20 3.34 -16.41
CA PRO A 115 3.49 4.56 -17.15
C PRO A 115 2.20 5.23 -17.63
N ALA A 116 2.26 6.54 -17.89
CA ALA A 116 1.09 7.30 -18.35
C ALA A 116 0.50 6.79 -19.67
N ASP A 117 1.34 6.20 -20.53
CA ASP A 117 0.95 5.55 -21.78
C ASP A 117 1.39 4.07 -21.74
N PRO A 118 0.59 3.20 -21.10
CA PRO A 118 0.91 1.78 -21.01
C PRO A 118 0.65 1.08 -22.35
N PRO A 119 1.44 0.03 -22.70
CA PRO A 119 1.12 -0.80 -23.84
C PRO A 119 -0.27 -1.43 -23.68
N THR A 120 -0.94 -1.68 -24.79
CA THR A 120 -2.33 -2.15 -24.83
C THR A 120 -2.56 -3.37 -23.93
N GLU A 121 -1.62 -4.32 -23.91
CA GLU A 121 -1.71 -5.52 -23.07
C GLU A 121 -1.80 -5.21 -21.56
N LEU A 122 -1.01 -4.24 -21.09
CA LEU A 122 -1.04 -3.82 -19.68
C LEU A 122 -2.32 -3.04 -19.37
N ALA A 123 -2.77 -2.19 -20.30
CA ALA A 123 -4.03 -1.46 -20.16
C ALA A 123 -5.24 -2.41 -20.06
N ASP A 124 -5.30 -3.41 -20.95
CA ASP A 124 -6.32 -4.46 -20.94
C ASP A 124 -6.28 -5.22 -19.61
N ARG A 125 -5.08 -5.56 -19.13
CA ARG A 125 -4.91 -6.27 -17.86
C ARG A 125 -5.41 -5.46 -16.67
N ILE A 126 -5.15 -4.16 -16.62
CA ILE A 126 -5.68 -3.25 -15.59
C ILE A 126 -7.22 -3.21 -15.64
N GLN A 127 -7.80 -3.12 -16.83
CA GLN A 127 -9.25 -3.15 -17.00
C GLN A 127 -9.85 -4.47 -16.50
N GLN A 128 -9.25 -5.62 -16.84
CA GLN A 128 -9.69 -6.92 -16.36
C GLN A 128 -9.59 -7.05 -14.84
N ALA A 129 -8.49 -6.61 -14.24
CA ALA A 129 -8.30 -6.62 -12.79
C ALA A 129 -9.38 -5.77 -12.06
N SER A 130 -9.72 -4.61 -12.62
CA SER A 130 -10.78 -3.74 -12.10
C SER A 130 -12.17 -4.38 -12.19
N LEU A 131 -12.48 -5.04 -13.31
CA LEU A 131 -13.76 -5.74 -13.48
C LEU A 131 -13.88 -6.93 -12.52
N ALA A 132 -12.81 -7.71 -12.35
CA ALA A 132 -12.77 -8.82 -11.40
C ALA A 132 -12.99 -8.35 -9.95
N ALA A 133 -12.39 -7.24 -9.56
CA ALA A 133 -12.58 -6.64 -8.24
C ALA A 133 -14.03 -6.18 -7.99
N GLN A 134 -14.74 -5.74 -9.04
CA GLN A 134 -16.16 -5.37 -8.97
C GLN A 134 -17.10 -6.58 -9.01
N ALA A 135 -16.62 -7.72 -9.52
CA ALA A 135 -17.40 -8.95 -9.68
C ALA A 135 -17.40 -9.85 -8.43
N VAL A 136 -16.72 -9.47 -7.34
CA VAL A 136 -16.82 -10.19 -6.06
C VAL A 136 -18.27 -10.10 -5.58
N PRO A 137 -19.04 -11.20 -5.58
CA PRO A 137 -20.41 -11.17 -5.12
C PRO A 137 -20.40 -10.81 -3.64
N ALA A 138 -21.28 -9.89 -3.24
CA ALA A 138 -21.60 -9.72 -1.83
C ALA A 138 -22.01 -11.08 -1.29
N GLU A 139 -21.17 -11.67 -0.42
CA GLU A 139 -21.55 -12.81 0.41
C GLU A 139 -22.96 -12.52 0.96
N PRO A 140 -23.94 -13.41 0.75
CA PRO A 140 -25.27 -13.19 1.31
C PRO A 140 -25.11 -13.18 2.82
N VAL A 141 -25.25 -11.99 3.42
CA VAL A 141 -25.40 -11.84 4.86
C VAL A 141 -26.52 -12.81 5.26
N PRO A 142 -26.27 -13.86 6.06
CA PRO A 142 -27.30 -14.82 6.40
C PRO A 142 -28.38 -14.09 7.19
N ASN A 143 -29.51 -13.87 6.52
CA ASN A 143 -30.65 -13.19 7.09
C ASN A 143 -31.44 -14.19 7.92
N GLY A 144 -31.49 -13.98 9.24
CA GLY A 144 -32.60 -14.45 10.06
C GLY A 144 -32.31 -15.58 11.03
N GLU A 145 -31.56 -15.30 12.10
CA GLU A 145 -31.96 -15.83 13.40
C GLU A 145 -33.22 -15.06 13.87
N GLN A 146 -34.38 -15.55 13.44
CA GLN A 146 -35.61 -15.51 14.22
C GLN A 146 -36.03 -16.98 14.33
N PRO A 147 -36.02 -17.57 15.54
CA PRO A 147 -37.31 -17.82 16.20
C PRO A 147 -37.19 -17.84 17.75
N LEU A 148 -38.20 -17.89 18.62
CA LEU A 148 -39.55 -18.44 18.59
C LEU A 148 -40.31 -17.89 19.83
N GLY A 149 -41.61 -17.57 19.69
CA GLY A 149 -42.57 -17.70 20.80
C GLY A 149 -43.08 -16.43 21.48
N THR A 150 -44.11 -15.81 20.92
CA THR A 150 -45.16 -15.21 21.74
C THR A 150 -45.91 -16.33 22.46
N MET A 151 -45.99 -16.29 23.79
CA MET A 151 -46.84 -17.19 24.58
C MET A 151 -48.24 -16.57 24.71
N PRO A 152 -49.32 -17.23 24.25
CA PRO A 152 -50.70 -16.81 24.51
C PRO A 152 -51.28 -17.60 25.69
N GLY A 153 -51.72 -16.90 26.75
CA GLY A 153 -52.38 -17.51 27.90
C GLY A 153 -52.81 -16.51 28.99
N GLU A 154 -54.02 -15.98 28.86
CA GLU A 154 -54.97 -15.57 29.93
C GLU A 154 -54.86 -16.45 31.20
N ARG A 155 -55.11 -16.04 32.46
CA ARG A 155 -55.90 -14.94 33.06
C ARG A 155 -55.67 -14.90 34.60
N ALA A 156 -55.91 -13.73 35.19
CA ALA A 156 -56.37 -13.45 36.57
C ALA A 156 -55.55 -13.96 37.78
N ASP A 157 -54.97 -13.03 38.54
CA ASP A 157 -55.47 -12.80 39.90
C ASP A 157 -55.20 -11.36 40.39
N SER A 158 -56.22 -10.84 41.04
CA SER A 158 -56.35 -9.57 41.73
C SER A 158 -55.62 -9.61 43.09
N GLY A 159 -54.80 -8.59 43.38
CA GLY A 159 -54.06 -8.53 44.64
C GLY A 159 -53.60 -7.12 45.03
N LEU A 160 -54.56 -6.25 45.33
CA LEU A 160 -54.58 -5.22 46.39
C LEU A 160 -53.26 -4.90 47.15
N MET A 161 -52.69 -3.68 46.97
CA MET A 161 -52.58 -2.60 48.00
C MET A 161 -51.44 -1.57 47.72
N PRO A 162 -51.58 -0.31 48.19
CA PRO A 162 -50.70 0.83 47.91
C PRO A 162 -49.73 1.20 49.06
N GLY A 163 -48.68 1.96 48.74
CA GLY A 163 -47.83 2.72 49.68
C GLY A 163 -46.72 3.44 48.87
N GLU A 164 -46.80 4.76 48.67
CA GLU A 164 -46.33 5.86 49.54
C GLU A 164 -44.81 5.92 49.76
N GLY A 165 -44.22 7.08 49.44
CA GLY A 165 -42.83 7.48 49.71
C GLY A 165 -42.12 7.97 48.45
N ALA A 166 -42.12 9.28 48.12
CA ALA A 166 -41.11 10.25 48.59
C ALA A 166 -39.70 9.86 48.12
N THR A 167 -38.91 10.63 47.37
CA THR A 167 -38.59 12.06 47.47
C THR A 167 -37.85 12.52 46.21
N THR A 168 -38.09 13.79 45.85
CA THR A 168 -37.08 14.84 45.61
C THR A 168 -35.84 14.54 44.75
N GLY A 169 -35.78 15.22 43.59
CA GLY A 169 -34.56 15.39 42.79
C GLY A 169 -34.69 16.47 41.70
N LEU A 170 -34.94 17.72 42.10
CA LEU A 170 -34.51 18.96 41.40
C LEU A 170 -32.99 18.86 41.09
N MET A 171 -32.35 19.46 40.08
CA MET A 171 -32.62 20.56 39.14
C MET A 171 -31.51 20.49 38.05
N PRO A 172 -31.60 21.30 36.97
CA PRO A 172 -30.74 21.35 35.79
C PRO A 172 -29.61 22.40 35.88
N GLY A 173 -28.64 22.35 34.96
CA GLY A 173 -27.70 23.46 34.70
C GLY A 173 -26.62 23.09 33.67
N GLU A 174 -26.57 23.80 32.53
CA GLU A 174 -25.46 24.71 32.14
C GLU A 174 -24.32 23.96 31.41
N GLY A 175 -23.87 24.28 30.21
CA GLY A 175 -24.04 25.37 29.23
C GLY A 175 -22.91 25.19 28.19
N PRO A 176 -22.98 25.78 26.98
CA PRO A 176 -21.95 25.58 25.96
C PRO A 176 -20.86 26.65 26.06
N GLY A 177 -19.60 26.23 26.01
CA GLY A 177 -18.44 27.11 25.89
C GLY A 177 -17.22 26.28 25.49
N ALA A 178 -16.23 26.77 24.77
CA ALA A 178 -16.05 28.04 24.11
C ALA A 178 -14.99 27.80 23.03
N ASP A 179 -15.10 28.57 21.96
CA ASP A 179 -14.01 29.27 21.28
C ASP A 179 -12.61 28.63 21.28
N ARG A 180 -12.21 28.12 20.11
CA ARG A 180 -10.82 27.78 19.83
C ARG A 180 -10.55 27.89 18.32
N ARG A 181 -10.03 29.04 17.90
CA ARG A 181 -8.64 29.19 17.41
C ARG A 181 -8.53 30.41 16.49
N MET A 182 -7.90 31.44 17.05
CA MET A 182 -7.03 32.35 16.32
C MET A 182 -5.82 31.58 15.75
N GLY A 183 -5.42 31.94 14.54
CA GLY A 183 -4.10 31.62 13.99
C GLY A 183 -4.16 31.16 12.54
N ASP A 184 -3.82 32.04 11.60
CA ASP A 184 -2.70 31.85 10.67
C ASP A 184 -2.54 33.14 9.83
N SER A 185 -1.46 33.92 10.03
CA SER A 185 -0.25 33.90 9.19
C SER A 185 -0.57 34.32 7.75
N GLY A 186 -0.28 35.56 7.34
CA GLY A 186 1.10 35.98 7.07
C GLY A 186 1.46 35.66 5.62
N ILE A 187 0.80 36.32 4.66
CA ILE A 187 1.12 36.24 3.23
C ILE A 187 2.14 37.34 2.92
N GLU A 188 3.42 36.99 2.90
CA GLU A 188 4.45 37.78 2.22
C GLU A 188 4.76 37.15 0.85
N PRO A 189 4.49 37.85 -0.27
CA PRO A 189 4.97 37.43 -1.58
C PRO A 189 6.42 37.87 -1.81
N LYS A 190 7.28 36.90 -2.17
CA LYS A 190 8.69 37.07 -2.57
C LYS A 190 8.84 38.04 -3.76
N PRO A 191 9.92 38.84 -3.82
CA PRO A 191 10.14 39.78 -4.91
C PRO A 191 10.76 39.12 -6.15
N GLY A 192 10.25 39.52 -7.32
CA GLY A 192 11.07 40.12 -8.37
C GLY A 192 11.96 39.20 -9.21
N LYS A 193 11.37 38.68 -10.28
CA LYS A 193 12.03 38.21 -11.51
C LYS A 193 12.89 39.34 -12.10
N MET A 194 14.19 39.14 -12.29
CA MET A 194 15.00 39.98 -13.20
C MET A 194 15.06 39.31 -14.58
N PRO A 195 14.69 40.01 -15.67
CA PRO A 195 15.10 39.63 -17.01
C PRO A 195 16.53 40.11 -17.28
N GLY A 196 17.27 39.36 -18.10
CA GLY A 196 18.67 39.63 -18.40
C GLY A 196 18.90 40.85 -19.28
N GLU A 197 20.16 41.22 -19.41
CA GLU A 197 20.73 42.01 -20.51
C GLU A 197 22.26 41.87 -20.45
N GLU A 198 22.81 41.40 -21.58
CA GLU A 198 24.18 41.57 -22.14
C GLU A 198 25.42 40.97 -21.43
#